data_AF-A0A4S4B1C2-F1
#
_entry.id   AF-A0A4S4B1C2-F1
#
_cell.length_a   1.000
_cell.length_b   1.000
_cell.length_c   1.000
_cell.angle_alpha   90.00
_cell.angle_beta   90.00
_cell.angle_gamma   90.00
#
_symmetry.space_group_name_H-M   'P 1'
#
loop_
_entity.id
_entity.type
_entity.pdbx_description
1 polymer ?
#
loop_
_entity_poly.entity_id
_entity_poly.type
_entity_poly.pdbx_seq_one_letter_code
_entity_poly.pdbx_strand_id
1 'polypeptide(L)'
;MKPIPLILAGVAAIILAPLLYLPFADTSEAPPPGSLPWQIEVHEDGATEVFGFVLGRSTLGEAQTRFGKDLEIAVVTPSGGRGSLEAFNGDARAGFITGKLVLTADLPQERVDAMRERAVRSAYMDSSTRKATLHADDLAAALDAPIGAITFIPTADLDEEVILARFGRPAERLASADHLQHFLYPEHGLEVTLDSRGKEILQYVAPRDFERLRAPLLEAADAPAAEAQ
;
A
#
# COMPACT_ATOMS: atom_id res chain seq x y z
N MET A 1 45.00 -20.66 59.09
CA MET A 1 44.05 -19.94 58.20
C MET A 1 44.21 -20.50 56.79
N LYS A 2 43.15 -21.10 56.21
CA LYS A 2 42.98 -21.47 54.78
C LYS A 2 42.36 -20.25 54.03
N PRO A 3 42.26 -20.16 52.67
CA PRO A 3 42.87 -20.88 51.54
C PRO A 3 43.40 -19.92 50.40
N ILE A 4 43.65 -20.49 49.22
CA ILE A 4 44.34 -20.05 47.97
C ILE A 4 43.45 -19.15 47.03
N PRO A 5 43.78 -18.87 45.73
CA PRO A 5 44.10 -17.55 45.14
C PRO A 5 43.09 -17.08 44.04
N LEU A 6 43.25 -15.90 43.42
CA LEU A 6 42.63 -15.58 42.11
C LEU A 6 43.27 -14.29 41.53
N ILE A 7 44.16 -14.35 40.54
CA ILE A 7 43.85 -14.30 39.09
C ILE A 7 42.63 -13.43 38.80
N LEU A 8 42.77 -12.10 38.78
CA LEU A 8 41.74 -11.22 38.23
C LEU A 8 42.25 -9.84 37.80
N ALA A 9 43.43 -9.78 37.17
CA ALA A 9 43.91 -8.57 36.51
C ALA A 9 44.13 -8.74 34.98
N GLY A 10 43.87 -9.95 34.44
CA GLY A 10 44.15 -10.29 33.04
C GLY A 10 42.93 -10.60 32.16
N VAL A 11 41.69 -10.42 32.66
CA VAL A 11 40.46 -10.70 31.90
C VAL A 11 39.68 -9.42 31.55
N ALA A 12 39.94 -8.30 32.22
CA ALA A 12 39.21 -7.05 31.98
C ALA A 12 39.57 -6.34 30.65
N ALA A 13 40.72 -6.65 30.03
CA ALA A 13 41.15 -6.02 28.78
C ALA A 13 40.79 -6.79 27.50
N ILE A 14 40.36 -8.06 27.61
CA ILE A 14 39.99 -8.89 26.44
C ILE A 14 38.47 -8.93 26.22
N ILE A 15 37.66 -8.59 27.23
CA ILE A 15 36.20 -8.49 27.07
C ILE A 15 35.76 -7.17 26.40
N LEU A 16 36.62 -6.15 26.36
CA LEU A 16 36.29 -4.86 25.72
C LEU A 16 36.76 -4.74 24.26
N ALA A 17 37.58 -5.67 23.76
CA ALA A 17 38.09 -5.64 22.39
C ALA A 17 37.08 -6.10 21.30
N PRO A 18 36.11 -7.02 21.54
CA PRO A 18 35.12 -7.36 20.52
C PRO A 18 34.00 -6.32 20.41
N LEU A 19 33.84 -5.40 21.37
CA LEU A 19 32.80 -4.36 21.32
C LEU A 19 33.09 -3.27 20.27
N LEU A 20 34.33 -3.14 19.82
CA LEU A 20 34.73 -2.22 18.74
C LEU A 20 34.56 -2.81 17.33
N TYR A 21 34.21 -4.09 17.23
CA TYR A 21 33.94 -4.80 15.98
C TYR A 21 32.53 -5.43 15.97
N LEU A 22 31.59 -4.90 16.75
CA LEU A 22 30.19 -5.11 16.44
C LEU A 22 29.90 -4.33 15.15
N PRO A 23 29.55 -4.98 14.02
CA PRO A 23 28.86 -4.27 12.99
C PRO A 23 27.53 -3.84 13.64
N PHE A 24 27.43 -2.57 13.99
CA PHE A 24 26.12 -1.93 14.11
C PHE A 24 25.50 -1.94 12.71
N ALA A 25 24.99 -3.11 12.31
CA ALA A 25 23.79 -3.20 11.52
C ALA A 25 22.68 -2.68 12.45
N ASP A 26 21.92 -1.64 12.15
CA ASP A 26 21.72 -0.97 10.88
C ASP A 26 21.90 0.53 11.09
N THR A 27 22.62 1.17 10.18
CA THR A 27 22.23 2.53 9.83
C THR A 27 20.80 2.39 9.33
N SER A 28 19.80 2.77 10.14
CA SER A 28 18.49 3.12 9.60
C SER A 28 18.75 4.27 8.64
N GLU A 29 19.08 3.92 7.40
CA GLU A 29 19.05 4.84 6.29
C GLU A 29 17.66 5.46 6.36
N ALA A 30 17.61 6.78 6.53
CA ALA A 30 16.34 7.47 6.57
C ALA A 30 15.55 7.05 5.34
N PRO A 31 14.24 6.75 5.48
CA PRO A 31 13.40 6.41 4.35
C PRO A 31 13.69 7.36 3.18
N PRO A 32 13.82 6.86 1.93
CA PRO A 32 13.94 7.77 0.80
C PRO A 32 12.80 8.78 0.88
N PRO A 33 13.07 10.08 0.68
CA PRO A 33 12.05 11.12 0.77
C PRO A 33 10.79 10.74 -0.01
N GLY A 34 9.60 10.96 0.57
CA GLY A 34 8.32 10.64 -0.06
C GLY A 34 7.88 9.18 0.05
N SER A 35 8.52 8.34 0.86
CA SER A 35 8.15 6.92 0.98
C SER A 35 7.13 6.61 2.07
N LEU A 36 6.84 7.52 3.00
CA LEU A 36 5.86 7.25 4.08
C LEU A 36 4.43 7.52 3.60
N PRO A 37 3.41 6.81 4.15
CA PRO A 37 2.02 6.99 3.71
C PRO A 37 1.47 8.42 3.89
N TRP A 38 1.96 9.15 4.90
CA TRP A 38 1.57 10.54 5.18
C TRP A 38 2.44 11.59 4.51
N GLN A 39 3.36 11.19 3.62
CA GLN A 39 4.12 12.12 2.78
C GLN A 39 3.39 12.26 1.44
N ILE A 40 2.34 13.08 1.44
CA ILE A 40 1.51 13.35 0.27
C ILE A 40 1.83 14.75 -0.22
N GLU A 41 2.19 14.88 -1.49
CA GLU A 41 2.34 16.16 -2.16
C GLU A 41 1.27 16.30 -3.24
N VAL A 42 0.59 17.45 -3.27
CA VAL A 42 -0.36 17.78 -4.33
C VAL A 42 0.28 18.83 -5.21
N HIS A 43 0.60 18.44 -6.45
CA HIS A 43 1.22 19.30 -7.45
C HIS A 43 0.25 20.41 -7.90
N GLU A 44 0.77 21.53 -8.43
CA GLU A 44 -0.05 22.66 -8.95
C GLU A 44 -1.09 22.20 -9.98
N ASP A 45 -0.68 21.18 -10.73
CA ASP A 45 -1.40 20.11 -11.36
C ASP A 45 -2.81 19.64 -10.99
N GLY A 46 -3.03 19.59 -9.67
CA GLY A 46 -3.99 18.67 -9.06
C GLY A 46 -3.59 17.19 -9.15
N ALA A 47 -2.31 16.84 -9.41
CA ALA A 47 -1.83 15.46 -9.29
C ALA A 47 -1.32 15.19 -7.88
N THR A 48 -1.61 14.02 -7.32
CA THR A 48 -1.07 13.58 -6.03
C THR A 48 0.20 12.77 -6.26
N GLU A 49 1.25 13.06 -5.49
CA GLU A 49 2.44 12.23 -5.33
C GLU A 49 2.45 11.59 -3.94
N VAL A 50 2.62 10.28 -3.91
CA VAL A 50 2.74 9.49 -2.68
C VAL A 50 3.57 8.24 -2.96
N PHE A 51 4.34 7.79 -1.97
CA PHE A 51 5.32 6.69 -2.12
C PHE A 51 6.38 6.94 -3.21
N GLY A 52 6.55 8.18 -3.67
CA GLY A 52 7.41 8.55 -4.80
C GLY A 52 6.83 8.21 -6.18
N PHE A 53 5.51 8.07 -6.29
CA PHE A 53 4.79 7.93 -7.56
C PHE A 53 3.80 9.08 -7.73
N VAL A 54 3.80 9.69 -8.91
CA VAL A 54 2.86 10.75 -9.26
C VAL A 54 1.66 10.13 -9.96
N LEU A 55 0.47 10.19 -9.33
CA LEU A 55 -0.76 9.58 -9.86
C LEU A 55 -1.18 10.23 -11.18
N GLY A 56 -1.49 9.38 -12.16
CA GLY A 56 -1.78 9.74 -13.54
C GLY A 56 -0.54 9.98 -14.41
N ARG A 57 0.69 9.86 -13.86
CA ARG A 57 1.95 10.11 -14.60
C ARG A 57 2.95 8.98 -14.46
N SER A 58 3.28 8.58 -13.24
CA SER A 58 4.16 7.44 -13.00
C SER A 58 3.55 6.15 -13.53
N THR A 59 4.38 5.25 -14.05
CA THR A 59 3.90 4.04 -14.74
C THR A 59 4.12 2.77 -13.93
N LEU A 60 3.43 1.69 -14.29
CA LEU A 60 3.72 0.36 -13.73
C LEU A 60 5.14 -0.12 -14.03
N GLY A 61 5.76 0.34 -15.12
CA GLY A 61 7.15 0.06 -15.46
C GLY A 61 8.15 0.73 -14.51
N GLU A 62 7.88 1.97 -14.09
CA GLU A 62 8.67 2.64 -13.04
C GLU A 62 8.54 1.89 -11.72
N ALA A 63 7.33 1.45 -11.37
CA ALA A 63 7.12 0.62 -10.19
C ALA A 63 7.86 -0.73 -10.29
N GLN A 64 7.83 -1.39 -11.46
CA GLN A 64 8.57 -2.64 -11.69
C GLN A 64 10.07 -2.43 -11.56
N THR A 65 10.61 -1.29 -12.00
CA THR A 65 12.03 -0.96 -11.83
C THR A 65 12.39 -0.83 -10.35
N ARG A 66 11.50 -0.27 -9.52
CA ARG A 66 11.70 -0.09 -8.08
C ARG A 66 11.59 -1.39 -7.29
N PHE A 67 10.57 -2.20 -7.56
CA PHE A 67 10.23 -3.38 -6.76
C PHE A 67 10.74 -4.70 -7.35
N GLY A 68 11.16 -4.70 -8.62
CA GLY A 68 11.69 -5.87 -9.31
C GLY A 68 10.71 -7.04 -9.32
N LYS A 69 11.23 -8.22 -8.97
CA LYS A 69 10.47 -9.48 -8.97
C LYS A 69 9.37 -9.57 -7.91
N ASP A 70 9.38 -8.67 -6.93
CA ASP A 70 8.41 -8.67 -5.83
C ASP A 70 7.10 -7.95 -6.22
N LEU A 71 7.05 -7.41 -7.44
CA LEU A 71 5.86 -6.80 -8.03
C LEU A 71 5.20 -7.76 -9.04
N GLU A 72 4.02 -8.26 -8.70
CA GLU A 72 3.22 -9.09 -9.60
C GLU A 72 2.20 -8.23 -10.36
N ILE A 73 2.25 -8.25 -11.70
CA ILE A 73 1.31 -7.52 -12.55
C ILE A 73 0.29 -8.50 -13.15
N ALA A 74 -1.00 -8.23 -12.95
CA ALA A 74 -2.08 -9.06 -13.44
C ALA A 74 -3.38 -8.25 -13.62
N VAL A 75 -4.34 -8.81 -14.37
CA VAL A 75 -5.72 -8.34 -14.26
C VAL A 75 -6.38 -9.02 -13.07
N VAL A 76 -6.86 -8.24 -12.11
CA VAL A 76 -7.58 -8.72 -10.93
C VAL A 76 -9.07 -8.43 -11.13
N THR A 77 -9.94 -9.37 -10.77
CA THR A 77 -11.39 -9.22 -10.91
C THR A 77 -12.07 -9.70 -9.63
N PRO A 78 -12.67 -8.79 -8.85
CA PRO A 78 -13.48 -9.17 -7.70
C PRO A 78 -14.79 -9.83 -8.15
N SER A 79 -15.43 -10.59 -7.26
CA SER A 79 -16.65 -11.33 -7.59
C SER A 79 -17.77 -10.38 -8.01
N GLY A 80 -18.31 -10.58 -9.21
CA GLY A 80 -19.37 -9.73 -9.76
C GLY A 80 -18.94 -8.34 -10.20
N GLY A 81 -17.64 -8.00 -10.07
CA GLY A 81 -17.09 -6.69 -10.43
C GLY A 81 -16.39 -6.66 -11.79
N ARG A 82 -15.96 -5.46 -12.18
CA ARG A 82 -15.13 -5.25 -13.37
C ARG A 82 -13.66 -5.49 -12.99
N GLY A 83 -12.90 -6.02 -13.94
CA GLY A 83 -11.48 -6.25 -13.73
C GLY A 83 -10.67 -4.96 -13.83
N SER A 84 -9.58 -4.89 -13.07
CA SER A 84 -8.57 -3.83 -13.03
C SER A 84 -7.20 -4.41 -13.39
N LEU A 85 -6.36 -3.64 -14.09
CA LEU A 85 -4.95 -3.96 -14.24
C LEU A 85 -4.22 -3.48 -12.97
N GLU A 86 -3.63 -4.40 -12.23
CA GLU A 86 -3.01 -4.14 -10.94
C GLU A 86 -1.58 -4.65 -10.88
N ALA A 87 -0.73 -3.91 -10.18
CA ALA A 87 0.59 -4.35 -9.74
C ALA A 87 0.60 -4.50 -8.22
N PHE A 88 0.85 -5.70 -7.72
CA PHE A 88 0.77 -6.06 -6.31
C PHE A 88 2.16 -6.36 -5.74
N ASN A 89 2.46 -5.78 -4.59
CA ASN A 89 3.60 -6.17 -3.75
C ASN A 89 3.09 -6.50 -2.34
N GLY A 90 3.31 -7.74 -1.91
CA GLY A 90 2.81 -8.22 -0.61
C GLY A 90 3.61 -7.75 0.61
N ASP A 91 4.86 -7.33 0.40
CA ASP A 91 5.84 -6.99 1.44
C ASP A 91 6.50 -5.63 1.15
N ALA A 92 5.70 -4.68 0.66
CA ALA A 92 6.18 -3.34 0.32
C ALA A 92 6.67 -2.59 1.56
N ARG A 93 7.74 -1.80 1.39
CA ARG A 93 8.29 -0.92 2.43
C ARG A 93 8.00 0.54 2.10
N ALA A 94 7.15 1.14 2.92
CA ALA A 94 6.87 2.57 2.96
C ALA A 94 7.67 3.21 4.11
N GLY A 95 8.95 3.47 3.86
CA GLY A 95 9.91 3.81 4.89
C GLY A 95 10.04 2.71 5.94
N PHE A 96 9.70 3.01 7.19
CA PHE A 96 9.73 2.02 8.27
C PHE A 96 8.45 1.19 8.38
N ILE A 97 7.40 1.53 7.63
CA ILE A 97 6.13 0.78 7.63
C ILE A 97 6.17 -0.28 6.52
N THR A 98 5.94 -1.53 6.90
CA THR A 98 5.70 -2.61 5.92
C THR A 98 4.20 -2.75 5.66
N GLY A 99 3.85 -3.26 4.49
CA GLY A 99 2.45 -3.53 4.16
C GLY A 99 2.26 -4.10 2.77
N LYS A 100 1.00 -4.36 2.45
CA LYS A 100 0.61 -4.72 1.09
C LYS A 100 0.41 -3.44 0.28
N LEU A 101 0.91 -3.41 -0.94
CA LEU A 101 0.76 -2.31 -1.87
C LEU A 101 0.10 -2.81 -3.15
N VAL A 102 -0.95 -2.13 -3.59
CA VAL A 102 -1.60 -2.34 -4.88
C VAL A 102 -1.51 -1.03 -5.66
N LEU A 103 -0.97 -1.09 -6.88
CA LEU A 103 -0.96 0.01 -7.83
C LEU A 103 -1.96 -0.32 -8.94
N THR A 104 -3.01 0.47 -9.09
CA THR A 104 -4.03 0.24 -10.12
C THR A 104 -3.75 1.15 -11.31
N ALA A 105 -3.65 0.56 -12.50
CA ALA A 105 -3.43 1.33 -13.72
C ALA A 105 -4.68 2.12 -14.13
N ASP A 106 -4.46 3.31 -14.65
CA ASP A 106 -5.48 4.11 -15.33
C ASP A 106 -5.53 3.71 -16.81
N LEU A 107 -6.37 2.72 -17.11
CA LEU A 107 -6.63 2.25 -18.47
C LEU A 107 -8.13 2.22 -18.76
N PRO A 108 -8.54 2.48 -20.01
CA PRO A 108 -9.90 2.22 -20.44
C PRO A 108 -10.29 0.76 -20.18
N GLN A 109 -11.52 0.56 -19.71
CA GLN A 109 -12.00 -0.76 -19.32
C GLN A 109 -11.96 -1.78 -20.46
N GLU A 110 -12.20 -1.33 -21.70
CA GLU A 110 -12.12 -2.17 -22.90
C GLU A 110 -10.72 -2.75 -23.09
N ARG A 111 -9.67 -1.99 -22.72
CA ARG A 111 -8.28 -2.48 -22.76
C ARG A 111 -8.03 -3.52 -21.70
N VAL A 112 -8.51 -3.31 -20.48
CA VAL A 112 -8.36 -4.27 -19.37
C VAL A 112 -9.11 -5.57 -19.67
N ASP A 113 -10.33 -5.50 -20.21
CA ASP A 113 -11.11 -6.66 -20.62
C ASP A 113 -10.42 -7.43 -21.75
N ALA A 114 -9.87 -6.73 -22.74
CA ALA A 114 -9.14 -7.35 -23.83
C ALA A 114 -7.85 -8.06 -23.35
N MET A 115 -7.12 -7.47 -22.38
CA MET A 115 -5.96 -8.12 -21.73
C MET A 115 -6.38 -9.39 -20.97
N ARG A 116 -7.50 -9.34 -20.25
CA ARG A 116 -8.05 -10.47 -19.49
C ARG A 116 -8.45 -11.64 -20.39
N GLU A 117 -9.07 -11.35 -21.54
CA GLU A 117 -9.47 -12.38 -22.52
C GLU A 117 -8.28 -13.09 -23.14
N ARG A 118 -7.15 -12.39 -23.31
CA ARG A 118 -5.89 -12.96 -23.82
C ARG A 118 -4.98 -13.54 -22.73
N ALA A 119 -5.39 -13.50 -21.48
CA ALA A 119 -4.56 -13.95 -20.36
C ALA A 119 -4.13 -15.41 -20.50
N VAL A 120 -2.85 -15.67 -20.21
CA VAL A 120 -2.22 -16.99 -20.36
C VAL A 120 -2.75 -17.97 -19.31
N ARG A 121 -3.11 -17.45 -18.13
CA ARG A 121 -3.63 -18.24 -17.02
C ARG A 121 -4.60 -17.41 -16.18
N SER A 122 -5.70 -18.02 -15.77
CA SER A 122 -6.56 -17.50 -14.71
C SER A 122 -6.43 -18.38 -13.47
N ALA A 123 -6.24 -17.77 -12.31
CA ALA A 123 -6.24 -18.42 -11.00
C ALA A 123 -7.23 -17.73 -10.07
N TYR A 124 -7.83 -18.48 -9.16
CA TYR A 124 -8.59 -17.92 -8.05
C TYR A 124 -7.61 -17.61 -6.92
N MET A 125 -7.67 -16.40 -6.37
CA MET A 125 -6.88 -16.00 -5.19
C MET A 125 -7.61 -16.35 -3.88
N ASP A 126 -8.93 -16.24 -3.90
CA ASP A 126 -9.88 -16.67 -2.87
C ASP A 126 -11.17 -17.16 -3.58
N SER A 127 -12.26 -17.45 -2.86
CA SER A 127 -13.51 -17.92 -3.48
C SER A 127 -14.18 -16.90 -4.42
N SER A 128 -13.76 -15.63 -4.35
CA SER A 128 -14.41 -14.48 -4.96
C SER A 128 -13.51 -13.67 -5.92
N THR A 129 -12.19 -13.72 -5.78
CA THR A 129 -11.24 -12.92 -6.56
C THR A 129 -10.53 -13.77 -7.61
N ARG A 130 -10.60 -13.34 -8.87
CA ARG A 130 -9.86 -13.96 -9.99
C ARG A 130 -8.66 -13.11 -10.37
N LYS A 131 -7.52 -13.77 -10.55
CA LYS A 131 -6.29 -13.19 -11.09
C LYS A 131 -6.00 -13.78 -12.46
N ALA A 132 -5.77 -12.93 -13.45
CA ALA A 132 -5.45 -13.29 -14.81
C ALA A 132 -4.03 -12.82 -15.16
N THR A 133 -3.12 -13.77 -15.37
CA THR A 133 -1.74 -13.51 -15.77
C THR A 133 -1.68 -13.06 -17.23
N LEU A 134 -1.08 -11.90 -17.46
CA LEU A 134 -1.01 -11.26 -18.77
C LEU A 134 -0.24 -12.08 -19.82
N HIS A 135 -0.64 -11.95 -21.08
CA HIS A 135 0.21 -12.31 -22.22
C HIS A 135 1.43 -11.38 -22.29
N ALA A 136 2.54 -11.82 -22.89
CA ALA A 136 3.78 -11.03 -22.95
C ALA A 136 3.59 -9.67 -23.62
N ASP A 137 2.85 -9.61 -24.72
CA ASP A 137 2.54 -8.35 -25.42
C ASP A 137 1.67 -7.40 -24.57
N ASP A 138 0.72 -7.96 -23.81
CA ASP A 138 -0.13 -7.18 -22.91
C ASP A 138 0.64 -6.71 -21.68
N LEU A 139 1.62 -7.49 -21.20
CA LEU A 139 2.53 -7.07 -20.14
C LEU A 139 3.38 -5.88 -20.58
N ALA A 140 3.91 -5.88 -21.81
CA ALA A 140 4.66 -4.74 -22.32
C ALA A 140 3.79 -3.46 -22.33
N ALA A 141 2.55 -3.55 -22.83
CA ALA A 141 1.62 -2.43 -22.79
C ALA A 141 1.19 -2.03 -21.36
N ALA A 142 1.11 -2.99 -20.43
CA ALA A 142 0.80 -2.74 -19.03
C ALA A 142 1.89 -1.92 -18.33
N LEU A 143 3.17 -2.13 -18.67
CA LEU A 143 4.29 -1.38 -18.08
C LEU A 143 4.27 0.10 -18.46
N ASP A 144 3.71 0.46 -19.62
CA ASP A 144 3.54 1.86 -20.03
C ASP A 144 2.30 2.51 -19.41
N ALA A 145 1.44 1.75 -18.74
CA ALA A 145 0.19 2.26 -18.20
C ALA A 145 0.45 3.16 -16.97
N PRO A 146 -0.15 4.37 -16.92
CA PRO A 146 -0.04 5.26 -15.77
C PRO A 146 -0.76 4.67 -14.54
N ILE A 147 -0.24 4.95 -13.35
CA ILE A 147 -0.85 4.56 -12.07
C ILE A 147 -1.96 5.55 -11.75
N GLY A 148 -3.22 5.10 -11.74
CA GLY A 148 -4.37 5.95 -11.42
C GLY A 148 -4.73 5.95 -9.93
N ALA A 149 -4.43 4.86 -9.23
CA ALA A 149 -4.72 4.73 -7.81
C ALA A 149 -3.67 3.87 -7.10
N ILE A 150 -3.51 4.11 -5.80
CA ILE A 150 -2.68 3.30 -4.91
C ILE A 150 -3.50 2.89 -3.71
N THR A 151 -3.42 1.61 -3.33
CA THR A 151 -3.95 1.10 -2.07
C THR A 151 -2.82 0.54 -1.23
N PHE A 152 -2.74 0.96 0.02
CA PHE A 152 -1.76 0.49 0.99
C PHE A 152 -2.44 -0.05 2.25
N ILE A 153 -2.09 -1.27 2.63
CA ILE A 153 -2.59 -1.94 3.83
C ILE A 153 -1.38 -2.17 4.76
N PRO A 154 -1.16 -1.33 5.77
CA PRO A 154 -0.03 -1.47 6.68
C PRO A 154 -0.13 -2.77 7.49
N THR A 155 1.03 -3.35 7.82
CA THR A 155 1.11 -4.45 8.78
C THR A 155 0.92 -3.93 10.20
N ALA A 156 1.42 -2.73 10.49
CA ALA A 156 1.21 -2.04 11.76
C ALA A 156 -0.24 -1.55 11.88
N ASP A 157 -0.76 -1.54 13.09
CA ASP A 157 -2.09 -0.98 13.39
C ASP A 157 -1.98 0.54 13.44
N LEU A 158 -2.68 1.22 12.54
CA LEU A 158 -2.75 2.68 12.49
C LEU A 158 -4.10 3.14 13.05
N ASP A 159 -4.21 3.18 14.37
CA ASP A 159 -5.46 3.60 15.02
C ASP A 159 -5.86 5.05 14.71
N GLU A 160 -7.06 5.44 15.14
CA GLU A 160 -7.59 6.80 14.90
C GLU A 160 -6.64 7.90 15.40
N GLU A 161 -5.98 7.71 16.54
CA GLU A 161 -5.06 8.71 17.11
C GLU A 161 -3.85 8.89 16.19
N VAL A 162 -3.26 7.78 15.73
CA VAL A 162 -2.15 7.80 14.78
C VAL A 162 -2.57 8.44 13.45
N ILE A 163 -3.72 8.07 12.89
CA ILE A 163 -4.22 8.66 11.64
C ILE A 163 -4.40 10.17 11.78
N LEU A 164 -5.04 10.63 12.85
CA LEU A 164 -5.24 12.07 13.08
C LEU A 164 -3.92 12.82 13.31
N ALA A 165 -2.95 12.21 13.99
CA ALA A 165 -1.64 12.82 14.21
C ALA A 165 -0.82 12.94 12.92
N ARG A 166 -1.02 12.03 11.95
CA ARG A 166 -0.25 11.97 10.70
C ARG A 166 -0.90 12.73 9.55
N PHE A 167 -2.22 12.61 9.40
CA PHE A 167 -2.99 13.19 8.29
C PHE A 167 -3.80 14.43 8.69
N GLY A 168 -3.89 14.73 9.98
CA GLY A 168 -4.73 15.82 10.48
C GLY A 168 -6.21 15.45 10.54
N ARG A 169 -7.08 16.46 10.58
CA ARG A 169 -8.52 16.26 10.67
C ARG A 169 -9.11 15.97 9.28
N PRO A 170 -9.90 14.90 9.10
CA PRO A 170 -10.56 14.64 7.82
C PRO A 170 -11.65 15.69 7.54
N ALA A 171 -11.90 15.94 6.26
CA ALA A 171 -12.97 16.83 5.82
C ALA A 171 -14.36 16.20 6.10
N GLU A 172 -14.45 14.89 5.96
CA GLU A 172 -15.68 14.13 6.17
C GLU A 172 -15.36 12.79 6.84
N ARG A 173 -16.29 12.31 7.67
CA ARG A 173 -16.25 10.98 8.29
C ARG A 173 -17.54 10.26 7.96
N LEU A 174 -17.44 9.06 7.39
CA LEU A 174 -18.58 8.21 7.06
C LEU A 174 -18.48 6.90 7.83
N ALA A 175 -19.62 6.38 8.30
CA ALA A 175 -19.71 5.03 8.87
C ALA A 175 -20.46 4.13 7.89
N SER A 176 -19.88 3.00 7.52
CA SER A 176 -20.48 2.04 6.58
C SER A 176 -20.94 0.75 7.26
N ALA A 177 -20.41 0.44 8.45
CA ALA A 177 -20.82 -0.65 9.33
C ALA A 177 -20.39 -0.37 10.77
N ASP A 178 -20.88 -1.14 11.74
CA ASP A 178 -20.59 -0.96 13.18
C ASP A 178 -19.09 -0.90 13.56
N HIS A 179 -18.21 -1.42 12.69
CA HIS A 179 -16.78 -1.56 12.90
C HIS A 179 -15.93 -0.76 11.93
N LEU A 180 -16.54 -0.16 10.89
CA LEU A 180 -15.86 0.52 9.79
C LEU A 180 -16.16 2.02 9.79
N GLN A 181 -15.09 2.82 9.82
CA GLN A 181 -15.15 4.26 9.62
C GLN A 181 -14.27 4.67 8.46
N HIS A 182 -14.75 5.59 7.64
CA HIS A 182 -14.03 6.15 6.50
C HIS A 182 -13.69 7.60 6.79
N PHE A 183 -12.41 7.95 6.76
CA PHE A 183 -11.92 9.32 6.90
C PHE A 183 -11.53 9.84 5.52
N LEU A 184 -12.21 10.88 5.07
CA LEU A 184 -12.04 11.43 3.72
C LEU A 184 -11.19 12.70 3.78
N TYR A 185 -10.15 12.73 2.94
CA TYR A 185 -9.25 13.85 2.72
C TYR A 185 -9.25 14.22 1.22
N PRO A 186 -10.33 14.84 0.69
CA PRO A 186 -10.48 15.13 -0.74
C PRO A 186 -9.34 15.96 -1.33
N GLU A 187 -8.83 16.93 -0.56
CA GLU A 187 -7.73 17.81 -0.99
C GLU A 187 -6.43 17.04 -1.26
N HIS A 188 -6.23 15.89 -0.62
CA HIS A 188 -5.09 14.99 -0.84
C HIS A 188 -5.41 13.83 -1.78
N GLY A 189 -6.68 13.66 -2.16
CA GLY A 189 -7.15 12.48 -2.86
C GLY A 189 -7.02 11.19 -2.02
N LEU A 190 -7.14 11.30 -0.70
CA LEU A 190 -6.95 10.19 0.25
C LEU A 190 -8.25 9.80 0.94
N GLU A 191 -8.53 8.50 1.02
CA GLU A 191 -9.49 7.89 1.92
C GLU A 191 -8.77 6.90 2.86
N VAL A 192 -9.13 6.93 4.15
CA VAL A 192 -8.62 5.98 5.14
C VAL A 192 -9.79 5.23 5.74
N THR A 193 -9.82 3.91 5.52
CA THR A 193 -10.73 3.01 6.21
C THR A 193 -10.09 2.56 7.52
N LEU A 194 -10.76 2.84 8.63
CA LEU A 194 -10.46 2.32 9.96
C LEU A 194 -11.39 1.14 10.25
N ASP A 195 -10.82 -0.03 10.53
CA ASP A 195 -11.57 -1.23 10.88
C ASP A 195 -11.18 -1.71 12.28
N SER A 196 -12.12 -1.63 13.24
CA SER A 196 -11.88 -2.10 14.61
C SER A 196 -11.72 -3.62 14.75
N ARG A 197 -11.99 -4.39 13.69
CA ARG A 197 -11.85 -5.86 13.63
C ARG A 197 -10.84 -6.32 12.56
N GLY A 198 -10.25 -5.41 11.81
CA GLY A 198 -9.45 -5.69 10.63
C GLY A 198 -8.19 -4.83 10.56
N LYS A 199 -7.67 -4.65 9.34
CA LYS A 199 -6.55 -3.75 9.06
C LYS A 199 -7.07 -2.47 8.46
N GLU A 200 -6.38 -1.37 8.75
CA GLU A 200 -6.66 -0.10 8.09
C GLU A 200 -6.27 -0.18 6.61
N ILE A 201 -6.99 0.58 5.79
CA ILE A 201 -6.74 0.66 4.35
C ILE A 201 -6.60 2.12 3.98
N LEU A 202 -5.52 2.46 3.28
CA LEU A 202 -5.27 3.81 2.78
C LEU A 202 -5.35 3.77 1.25
N GLN A 203 -6.28 4.53 0.68
CA GLN A 203 -6.55 4.59 -0.75
C GLN A 203 -6.26 5.99 -1.29
N TYR A 204 -5.47 6.08 -2.34
CA TYR A 204 -5.00 7.32 -2.94
C TYR A 204 -5.41 7.39 -4.41
N VAL A 205 -5.95 8.54 -4.81
CA VAL A 205 -6.23 8.96 -6.19
C VAL A 205 -5.77 10.42 -6.36
N ALA A 206 -5.78 10.95 -7.58
CA ALA A 206 -5.67 12.40 -7.74
C ALA A 206 -6.94 13.08 -7.18
N PRO A 207 -6.87 14.29 -6.57
CA PRO A 207 -8.04 14.98 -5.99
C PRO A 207 -9.21 15.14 -6.96
N ARG A 208 -8.93 15.36 -8.25
CA ARG A 208 -9.96 15.43 -9.32
C ARG A 208 -10.77 14.14 -9.49
N ASP A 209 -10.21 13.01 -9.07
CA ASP A 209 -10.77 11.68 -9.20
C ASP A 209 -11.37 11.17 -7.87
N PHE A 210 -11.38 12.00 -6.82
CA PHE A 210 -11.77 11.60 -5.46
C PHE A 210 -13.19 11.04 -5.35
N GLU A 211 -14.11 11.49 -6.21
CA GLU A 211 -15.47 10.95 -6.26
C GLU A 211 -15.51 9.43 -6.55
N ARG A 212 -14.48 8.87 -7.19
CA ARG A 212 -14.37 7.41 -7.38
C ARG A 212 -14.22 6.65 -6.06
N LEU A 213 -13.64 7.27 -5.04
CA LEU A 213 -13.53 6.70 -3.69
C LEU A 213 -14.80 7.00 -2.88
N ARG A 214 -15.33 8.21 -3.00
CA ARG A 214 -16.45 8.68 -2.18
C ARG A 214 -17.81 8.10 -2.59
N ALA A 215 -18.12 8.05 -3.88
CA ALA A 215 -19.45 7.65 -4.36
C ALA A 215 -19.87 6.24 -3.92
N PRO A 216 -19.01 5.20 -4.01
CA PRO A 216 -19.37 3.85 -3.53
C PRO A 216 -19.66 3.80 -2.02
N LEU A 217 -19.01 4.66 -1.21
CA LEU A 217 -19.24 4.71 0.24
C LEU A 217 -20.60 5.30 0.57
N LEU A 218 -21.04 6.32 -0.19
CA LEU A 218 -22.37 6.90 -0.04
C LEU A 218 -23.46 5.92 -0.47
N GLU A 219 -23.27 5.24 -1.60
CA GLU A 219 -24.19 4.20 -2.06
C GLU A 219 -24.32 3.07 -1.04
N ALA A 220 -23.22 2.66 -0.41
CA ALA A 220 -23.22 1.65 0.64
C ALA A 220 -23.92 2.13 1.93
N ALA A 221 -23.79 3.41 2.28
CA ALA A 221 -24.46 3.99 3.44
C ALA A 221 -25.98 4.17 3.23
N ASP A 222 -26.40 4.45 1.99
CA ASP A 222 -27.81 4.61 1.60
C ASP A 222 -28.51 3.27 1.32
N ALA A 223 -27.74 2.19 1.11
CA ALA A 223 -28.30 0.87 0.93
C ALA A 223 -29.03 0.44 2.22
N PRO A 224 -30.35 0.10 2.16
CA PRO A 224 -31.03 -0.44 3.32
C PRO A 224 -30.31 -1.69 3.75
N ALA A 225 -30.05 -1.84 5.06
CA ALA A 225 -29.38 -3.00 5.64
C ALA A 225 -29.99 -4.27 5.06
N ALA A 226 -29.32 -4.85 4.06
CA ALA A 226 -29.83 -6.01 3.37
C ALA A 226 -29.87 -7.12 4.41
N GLU A 227 -31.09 -7.59 4.69
CA GLU A 227 -31.39 -8.65 5.64
C GLU A 227 -30.38 -9.79 5.45
N ALA A 228 -29.48 -9.94 6.42
CA ALA A 228 -28.68 -11.13 6.57
C ALA A 228 -29.65 -12.30 6.83
N GLN A 229 -29.90 -13.09 5.78
CA GLN A 229 -30.48 -14.43 5.89
C GLN A 229 -29.39 -15.46 5.58
#